data_AF-A0A5K8A501-F1
#
_entry.id   AF-A0A5K8A501-F1
#
_cell.length_a   1.000
_cell.length_b   1.000
_cell.length_c   1.000
_cell.angle_alpha   90.00
_cell.angle_beta   90.00
_cell.angle_gamma   90.00
#
_symmetry.space_group_name_H-M   'P 1'
#
loop_
_entity.id
_entity.type
_entity.pdbx_description
1 polymer ?
#
loop_
_entity_poly.entity_id
_entity_poly.type
_entity_poly.pdbx_seq_one_letter_code
_entity_poly.pdbx_strand_id
1 'polypeptide(L)'
;MADQHPIPKLRSPKTGPELLDMYFLYARSHLLETASILDRIQRAPDGDKAFADPRIGQLIAACDIIKDTAGYRGERFQLLFSDPEK
;
A
#
# COMPACT_ATOMS: atom_id res chain seq x y z
N MET A 1 -20.09 -32.95 7.43
CA MET A 1 -18.96 -32.72 6.50
C MET A 1 -19.28 -31.44 5.76
N ALA A 2 -18.61 -30.33 6.10
CA ALA A 2 -18.91 -29.03 5.52
C ALA A 2 -18.36 -28.99 4.09
N ASP A 3 -19.27 -28.81 3.14
CA ASP A 3 -19.01 -28.71 1.71
C ASP A 3 -18.22 -27.43 1.43
N GLN A 4 -16.94 -27.58 1.10
CA GLN A 4 -16.03 -26.47 0.82
C GLN A 4 -16.21 -26.08 -0.64
N HIS A 5 -17.25 -25.29 -0.93
CA HIS A 5 -17.45 -24.72 -2.25
C HIS A 5 -16.27 -23.79 -2.60
N PRO A 6 -15.47 -24.09 -3.65
CA PRO A 6 -14.35 -23.24 -4.01
C PRO A 6 -14.88 -21.94 -4.59
N ILE A 7 -14.69 -20.83 -3.88
CA ILE A 7 -15.01 -19.49 -4.38
C ILE A 7 -14.24 -19.32 -5.70
N PRO A 8 -14.92 -19.11 -6.85
CA PRO A 8 -14.23 -18.91 -8.11
C PRO A 8 -13.31 -17.70 -7.97
N LYS A 9 -12.01 -17.90 -8.14
CA LYS A 9 -11.08 -16.77 -8.27
C LYS A 9 -11.43 -16.06 -9.57
N LEU A 10 -12.24 -14.99 -9.47
CA LEU A 10 -12.53 -14.11 -10.59
C LEU A 10 -11.20 -13.65 -11.19
N ARG A 11 -10.91 -14.15 -12.39
CA ARG A 11 -9.72 -13.75 -13.13
C ARG A 11 -10.05 -12.47 -13.88
N SER A 12 -9.11 -11.54 -13.90
CA SER A 12 -9.21 -10.36 -14.74
C SER A 12 -9.43 -10.80 -16.21
N PRO A 13 -10.37 -10.18 -16.94
CA PRO A 13 -10.48 -10.39 -18.38
C PRO A 13 -9.33 -9.75 -19.18
N LYS A 14 -8.49 -8.93 -18.52
CA LYS A 14 -7.30 -8.29 -19.08
C LYS A 14 -6.02 -9.02 -18.67
N THR A 15 -5.06 -9.05 -19.59
CA THR A 15 -3.69 -9.55 -19.37
C THR A 15 -2.89 -8.65 -18.43
N GLY A 16 -1.77 -9.17 -17.93
CA GLY A 16 -0.84 -8.42 -17.09
C GLY A 16 -0.32 -7.13 -17.75
N PRO A 17 0.17 -7.18 -19.01
CA PRO A 17 0.59 -5.98 -19.73
C PRO A 17 -0.52 -4.93 -19.92
N GLU A 18 -1.74 -5.35 -20.26
CA GLU A 18 -2.87 -4.42 -20.39
C GLU A 18 -3.19 -3.73 -19.06
N LEU A 19 -3.15 -4.46 -17.94
CA LEU A 19 -3.32 -3.87 -16.62
C LEU A 19 -2.17 -2.93 -16.26
N LEU A 20 -0.93 -3.29 -16.61
CA LEU A 20 0.22 -2.42 -16.39
C LEU A 20 0.04 -1.10 -17.14
N ASP A 21 -0.27 -1.14 -18.44
CA ASP A 21 -0.48 0.06 -19.24
C ASP A 21 -1.62 0.92 -18.70
N MET A 22 -2.71 0.30 -18.24
CA MET A 22 -3.84 1.00 -17.64
C MET A 22 -3.47 1.70 -16.32
N TYR A 23 -2.67 1.08 -15.47
CA TYR A 23 -2.48 1.54 -14.08
C TYR A 23 -1.11 2.15 -13.78
N PHE A 24 -0.12 2.04 -14.68
CA PHE A 24 1.25 2.47 -14.42
C PHE A 24 1.34 3.94 -14.01
N LEU A 25 0.67 4.83 -14.75
CA LEU A 25 0.72 6.27 -14.45
C LEU A 25 0.03 6.62 -13.13
N TYR A 26 -1.06 5.93 -12.79
CA TYR A 26 -1.73 6.11 -11.50
C TYR A 26 -0.85 5.67 -10.34
N ALA A 27 -0.30 4.45 -10.41
CA ALA A 27 0.60 3.93 -9.39
C ALA A 27 1.84 4.83 -9.21
N ARG A 28 2.46 5.26 -10.32
CA ARG A 28 3.58 6.20 -10.29
C ARG A 28 3.21 7.53 -9.64
N SER A 29 2.03 8.09 -9.98
CA SER A 29 1.56 9.34 -9.40
C SER A 29 1.40 9.24 -7.89
N HIS A 30 0.75 8.18 -7.39
CA HIS A 30 0.54 8.00 -5.95
C HIS A 30 1.85 7.81 -5.16
N LEU A 31 2.82 7.10 -5.74
CA LEU A 31 4.15 6.96 -5.15
C LEU A 31 4.88 8.30 -5.08
N LEU A 32 4.87 9.07 -6.18
CA LEU A 32 5.48 10.39 -6.23
C LEU A 32 4.84 11.37 -5.24
N GLU A 33 3.51 11.36 -5.16
CA GLU A 33 2.76 12.21 -4.23
C GLU A 33 3.10 11.86 -2.78
N THR A 34 3.14 10.57 -2.44
CA THR A 34 3.51 10.11 -1.09
C THR A 34 4.93 10.53 -0.71
N ALA A 35 5.90 10.33 -1.61
CA ALA A 35 7.29 10.78 -1.38
C ALA A 35 7.35 12.30 -1.19
N SER A 36 6.63 13.05 -2.02
CA SER A 36 6.60 14.52 -1.95
C SER A 36 5.89 15.05 -0.68
N ILE A 37 4.96 14.29 -0.09
CA ILE A 37 4.31 14.61 1.18
C ILE A 37 5.32 14.43 2.33
N LEU A 38 6.03 13.30 2.35
CA LEU A 38 7.05 13.02 3.38
C LEU A 38 8.15 14.09 3.38
N ASP A 39 8.64 14.47 2.19
CA ASP A 39 9.60 15.56 2.02
C ASP A 39 9.10 16.88 2.61
N ARG A 40 7.81 17.21 2.41
CA ARG A 40 7.21 18.44 2.96
C ARG A 40 7.10 18.40 4.47
N ILE A 41 6.72 17.26 5.05
CA ILE A 41 6.66 17.07 6.50
C ILE A 41 8.05 17.25 7.10
N GLN A 42 9.07 16.63 6.49
CA GLN A 42 10.44 16.67 7.03
C GLN A 42 11.04 18.08 7.01
N ARG A 43 10.71 18.87 5.97
CA ARG A 43 11.22 20.24 5.80
C ARG A 43 10.45 21.29 6.62
N ALA A 44 9.34 20.94 7.25
CA ALA A 44 8.59 21.85 8.10
C ALA A 44 9.33 22.13 9.43
N PRO A 45 9.05 23.24 10.12
CA PRO A 45 9.47 23.41 11.51
C PRO A 45 9.00 22.23 12.36
N ASP A 46 9.87 21.72 13.24
CA ASP A 46 9.65 20.50 14.03
C ASP A 46 9.45 19.21 13.18
N GLY A 47 9.89 19.18 11.92
CA GLY A 47 9.78 18.02 11.04
C GLY A 47 10.38 16.73 11.62
N ASP A 48 11.51 16.82 12.32
CA ASP A 48 12.12 15.67 12.99
C ASP A 48 11.22 15.09 14.09
N LYS A 49 10.47 15.94 14.82
CA LYS A 49 9.49 15.47 15.81
C LYS A 49 8.31 14.78 15.12
N ALA A 50 7.85 15.31 13.99
CA ALA A 50 6.81 14.66 13.20
C ALA A 50 7.26 13.30 12.67
N PHE A 51 8.53 13.16 12.27
CA PHE A 51 9.12 11.89 11.82
C PHE A 51 9.29 10.84 12.93
N ALA A 52 9.25 11.24 14.19
CA ALA A 52 9.20 10.32 15.33
C ALA A 52 7.78 9.77 15.60
N ASP A 53 6.75 10.26 14.92
CA ASP A 53 5.38 9.78 15.07
C ASP A 53 5.22 8.35 14.51
N PRO A 54 4.58 7.41 15.24
CA PRO A 54 4.38 6.04 14.77
C PRO A 54 3.68 5.93 13.41
N ARG A 55 2.84 6.91 13.04
CA ARG A 55 2.15 6.94 11.74
C ARG A 55 3.12 7.13 10.57
N ILE A 56 4.23 7.85 10.76
CA ILE A 56 5.32 7.92 9.76
C ILE A 56 5.97 6.54 9.61
N GLY A 57 6.19 5.84 10.72
CA GLY A 57 6.66 4.45 10.72
C GLY A 57 5.76 3.51 9.92
N GLN A 58 4.43 3.63 10.08
CA GLN A 58 3.46 2.86 9.29
C GLN A 58 3.52 3.18 7.79
N LEU A 59 3.65 4.46 7.40
CA LEU A 59 3.81 4.85 6.00
C LEU A 59 5.09 4.27 5.38
N ILE A 60 6.20 4.26 6.13
CA ILE A 60 7.46 3.66 5.68
C ILE A 60 7.33 2.14 5.55
N ALA A 61 6.72 1.47 6.54
CA ALA A 61 6.49 0.03 6.50
C ALA A 61 5.58 -0.40 5.33
N ALA A 62 4.66 0.47 4.91
CA ALA A 62 3.80 0.21 3.76
C ALA A 62 4.60 0.09 2.44
N CYS A 63 5.76 0.77 2.33
CA CYS A 63 6.65 0.63 1.17
C CYS A 63 7.21 -0.79 1.05
N ASP A 64 7.44 -1.49 2.17
CA ASP A 64 7.92 -2.87 2.14
C ASP A 64 6.83 -3.84 1.66
N ILE A 65 5.55 -3.59 1.97
CA ILE A 65 4.43 -4.36 1.43
C ILE A 65 4.34 -4.18 -0.10
N ILE A 66 4.61 -2.99 -0.62
CA ILE A 66 4.60 -2.71 -2.05
C ILE A 66 5.75 -3.44 -2.76
N LYS A 67 6.95 -3.43 -2.16
CA LYS A 67 8.15 -4.10 -2.70
C LYS A 67 8.06 -5.62 -2.71
N ASP A 68 7.37 -6.20 -1.73
CA ASP A 68 7.22 -7.64 -1.59
C ASP A 68 6.49 -8.26 -2.80
N THR A 69 6.89 -9.45 -3.24
CA THR A 69 6.25 -10.22 -4.32
C THR A 69 5.13 -11.13 -3.85
N ALA A 70 4.95 -11.29 -2.53
CA ALA A 70 3.82 -12.00 -1.98
C ALA A 70 2.49 -11.37 -2.43
N GLY A 71 1.49 -12.23 -2.67
CA GLY A 71 0.14 -11.80 -3.04
C GLY A 71 -0.54 -10.95 -1.96
N TYR A 72 -1.76 -10.49 -2.25
CA TYR A 72 -2.63 -9.83 -1.27
C TYR A 72 -2.08 -8.52 -0.68
N ARG A 73 -1.28 -7.76 -1.46
CA ARG A 73 -0.72 -6.47 -1.02
C ARG A 73 -1.77 -5.51 -0.46
N GLY A 74 -2.95 -5.43 -1.08
CA GLY A 74 -4.03 -4.55 -0.62
C GLY A 74 -4.56 -4.93 0.78
N GLU A 75 -4.77 -6.21 1.04
CA GLU A 75 -5.20 -6.69 2.36
C GLU A 75 -4.15 -6.44 3.43
N ARG A 76 -2.88 -6.76 3.12
CA ARG A 76 -1.76 -6.51 4.03
C ARG A 76 -1.60 -5.01 4.33
N PHE A 77 -1.78 -4.17 3.31
CA PHE A 77 -1.77 -2.72 3.48
C PHE A 77 -2.88 -2.30 4.44
N GLN A 78 -4.11 -2.79 4.27
CA GLN A 78 -5.21 -2.48 5.19
C GLN A 78 -4.94 -2.94 6.63
N LEU A 79 -4.39 -4.14 6.81
CA LEU A 79 -4.05 -4.67 8.14
C LEU A 79 -2.98 -3.82 8.84
N LEU A 80 -1.97 -3.31 8.11
CA LEU A 80 -0.93 -2.44 8.68
C LEU A 80 -1.50 -1.14 9.27
N PHE A 81 -2.57 -0.61 8.67
CA PHE A 81 -3.24 0.62 9.13
C PHE A 81 -4.49 0.36 9.97
N SER A 82 -4.82 -0.91 10.24
CA SER A 82 -5.90 -1.28 11.15
C SER A 82 -5.41 -1.18 12.60
N ASP A 83 -6.29 -0.74 13.49
CA ASP A 83 -6.02 -0.70 14.93
C ASP A 83 -6.10 -2.13 15.50
N PRO A 84 -5.03 -2.68 16.12
CA PRO A 84 -5.07 -4.00 16.73
C PRO A 84 -5.91 -4.06 18.02
N GLU A 85 -6.30 -2.92 18.62
CA GLU A 85 -7.00 -2.86 19.91
C GLU A 85 -8.50 -2.48 19.80
N LYS A 86 -9.13 -2.74 18.65
CA LYS A 86 -10.60 -2.76 18.54
C LYS A 86 -11.18 -4.16 18.45
#